data_AF-A0A7X8F640-F1
#
_entry.id   AF-A0A7X8F640-F1
#
_cell.length_a   1.000
_cell.length_b   1.000
_cell.length_c   1.000
_cell.angle_alpha   90.00
_cell.angle_beta   90.00
_cell.angle_gamma   90.00
#
_symmetry.space_group_name_H-M   'P 1'
#
loop_
_entity.id
_entity.type
_entity.pdbx_description
1 polymer ?
#
loop_
_entity_poly.entity_id
_entity_poly.type
_entity_poly.pdbx_seq_one_letter_code
_entity_poly.pdbx_strand_id
1 'polypeptide(L)' 'MVNRKFVFLLGFVVLLIAGCGKKSQSVKDSVILGDTIALTYAEGFGIIENSDYKTLVVYDPWRSQTMLARYYLVG' A
#
# COMPACT_ATOMS: atom_id res chain seq x y z
N MET A 1 -36.22 -17.80 -33.24
CA MET A 1 -35.00 -18.61 -33.49
C MET A 1 -33.83 -17.90 -32.83
N VAL A 2 -33.44 -18.32 -31.62
CA VAL A 2 -32.35 -17.64 -30.88
C VAL A 2 -31.03 -18.02 -31.53
N ASN A 3 -30.29 -17.03 -32.00
CA ASN A 3 -29.06 -17.26 -32.74
C ASN A 3 -28.02 -17.87 -31.79
N ARG A 4 -27.59 -19.11 -32.04
CA ARG A 4 -26.68 -19.86 -31.15
C ARG A 4 -25.40 -19.06 -30.84
N LYS A 5 -24.90 -18.30 -31.83
CA LYS A 5 -23.73 -17.41 -31.67
C LYS A 5 -23.99 -16.26 -30.68
N PHE A 6 -25.21 -15.73 -30.66
CA PHE A 6 -25.62 -14.67 -29.75
C PHE A 6 -25.68 -15.16 -28.30
N VAL A 7 -26.15 -16.39 -28.08
CA VAL A 7 -26.17 -17.01 -26.74
C VAL A 7 -24.76 -17.19 -26.19
N PHE A 8 -23.83 -17.69 -27.01
CA PHE A 8 -22.43 -17.83 -26.61
C PHE A 8 -21.76 -16.48 -26.29
N LEU A 9 -22.04 -15.46 -27.10
CA LEU A 9 -21.47 -14.12 -26.91
C LEU A 9 -22.02 -13.46 -25.65
N LEU A 10 -23.31 -13.60 -25.39
CA LEU A 10 -23.95 -13.10 -24.17
C LEU A 10 -23.39 -13.80 -22.92
N GLY A 11 -23.22 -15.13 -22.97
CA GLY A 11 -22.64 -15.91 -21.88
C GLY A 11 -21.20 -15.49 -21.56
N PHE A 12 -20.39 -15.22 -22.59
CA PHE A 12 -19.02 -14.74 -22.42
C PHE A 12 -18.96 -13.36 -21.75
N VAL A 13 -19.84 -12.44 -22.16
CA VAL A 13 -19.93 -11.09 -21.55
C VAL A 13 -20.34 -11.18 -20.09
N VAL A 14 -21.32 -12.03 -19.74
CA VAL A 14 -21.75 -12.25 -18.35
C VAL A 14 -20.62 -12.84 -17.48
N LEU A 15 -19.79 -13.72 -18.05
CA LEU A 15 -18.65 -14.30 -17.35
C LEU A 15 -17.59 -13.24 -16.99
N LEU A 16 -17.34 -12.28 -17.90
CA LEU A 16 -16.35 -11.22 -17.70
C LEU A 16 -16.78 -10.24 -16.61
N ILE A 17 -18.06 -9.86 -16.55
CA ILE A 17 -18.57 -8.95 -15.50
C ILE A 17 -18.63 -9.62 -14.12
N ALA A 18 -18.85 -10.94 -14.05
CA ALA A 18 -18.84 -11.68 -12.80
C ALA A 18 -17.44 -11.79 -12.15
N GLY A 19 -16.38 -11.67 -12.96
CA GLY A 19 -14.99 -11.65 -12.49
C GLY A 19 -14.56 -10.33 -11.84
N CYS A 20 -15.32 -9.25 -12.04
CA CYS A 20 -15.13 -7.98 -11.32
C CYS A 20 -15.72 -8.04 -9.90
N GLY A 21 -15.33 -9.05 -9.13
CA GLY A 21 -15.49 -9.03 -7.69
C GLY A 21 -14.67 -7.89 -7.11
N LYS A 22 -15.29 -7.04 -6.29
CA LYS A 22 -14.58 -6.03 -5.51
C LYS A 22 -13.41 -6.74 -4.82
N LYS A 23 -12.17 -6.29 -5.07
CA LYS A 23 -11.03 -6.68 -4.25
C LYS A 23 -11.48 -6.41 -2.82
N SER A 24 -11.71 -7.47 -2.04
CA SER A 24 -11.96 -7.33 -0.61
C SER A 24 -10.83 -6.43 -0.16
N GLN A 25 -11.22 -5.24 0.30
CA GLN A 25 -10.28 -4.24 0.77
C GLN A 25 -9.59 -4.96 1.92
N SER A 26 -8.41 -5.52 1.60
CA SER A 26 -7.55 -6.22 2.54
C SER A 26 -7.59 -5.35 3.77
N VAL A 27 -8.19 -5.93 4.82
CA VAL A 27 -8.49 -5.35 6.12
C VAL A 27 -7.72 -4.05 6.23
N LYS A 28 -8.43 -2.90 6.14
CA LYS A 28 -7.85 -1.58 6.43
C LYS A 28 -6.80 -1.84 7.48
N ASP A 29 -5.52 -1.69 7.13
CA ASP A 29 -4.43 -1.98 8.05
C ASP A 29 -4.87 -1.36 9.34
N SER A 30 -5.22 -2.20 10.30
CA SER A 30 -5.61 -1.73 11.61
C SER A 30 -4.36 -0.99 12.01
N VAL A 31 -4.43 0.34 11.98
CA VAL A 31 -3.39 1.18 12.52
C VAL A 31 -3.39 0.74 13.97
N ILE A 32 -2.50 -0.21 14.27
CA ILE A 32 -2.16 -0.54 15.63
C ILE A 32 -1.52 0.78 16.06
N LEU A 33 -2.31 1.62 16.74
CA LEU A 33 -1.76 2.66 17.59
C LEU A 33 -1.03 1.90 18.69
N GLY A 34 0.14 1.37 18.34
CA GLY A 34 1.15 1.03 19.32
C GLY A 34 1.52 2.33 20.00
N ASP A 35 1.85 2.22 21.28
CA ASP A 35 2.35 3.35 22.05
C ASP A 35 3.38 4.09 21.21
N THR A 36 3.16 5.39 21.00
CA THR A 36 4.13 6.25 20.34
C THR A 36 5.36 6.28 21.24
N ILE A 37 6.29 5.35 21.03
CA ILE A 37 7.56 5.35 21.74
C ILE A 37 8.22 6.66 21.34
N ALA A 38 8.45 7.52 22.33
CA ALA A 38 9.30 8.68 22.13
C ALA A 38 10.63 8.16 21.59
N LEU A 39 10.95 8.49 20.34
CA LEU A 39 12.18 8.11 19.67
C LEU A 39 13.35 8.82 20.37
N THR A 40 13.76 8.29 21.52
CA THR A 40 14.89 8.80 22.29
C THR A 40 16.20 8.52 21.55
N TYR A 41 16.25 7.43 20.78
CA TYR A 41 17.39 7.03 19.96
C TYR A 41 17.00 5.93 18.97
N ALA A 42 17.25 6.10 17.67
CA ALA A 42 17.13 5.03 16.68
C ALA A 42 18.27 5.11 15.66
N GLU A 43 19.28 4.27 15.85
CA GLU A 43 20.32 4.07 14.83
C GLU A 43 19.69 3.49 13.56
N GLY A 44 20.13 3.98 12.40
CA GLY A 44 19.59 3.52 11.12
C GLY A 44 18.33 4.24 10.65
N PHE A 45 17.84 5.25 11.38
CA PHE A 45 16.73 6.10 10.95
C PHE A 45 17.12 7.57 10.95
N GLY A 46 16.71 8.29 9.92
CA GLY A 46 16.83 9.75 9.83
C GLY A 46 15.46 10.40 9.74
N ILE A 47 15.15 11.35 10.62
CA ILE A 47 13.93 12.14 10.57
C ILE A 47 14.29 13.56 10.16
N ILE A 48 13.66 14.05 9.10
CA ILE A 48 13.82 15.42 8.60
C ILE A 48 12.46 16.12 8.72
N GLU A 49 12.42 17.16 9.54
CA GLU A 49 11.26 18.04 9.68
C GLU A 49 11.24 19.02 8.48
N ASN A 50 10.14 19.04 7.72
CA ASN A 50 9.88 20.05 6.68
C ASN A 50 8.67 20.90 7.11
N SER A 51 8.37 21.97 6.36
CA SER A 51 7.27 22.89 6.68
C SER A 51 5.92 22.18 6.85
N ASP A 52 5.61 21.26 5.93
CA ASP A 52 4.26 20.69 5.80
C ASP A 52 4.23 19.18 5.99
N TYR A 53 5.39 18.54 6.15
CA TYR A 53 5.52 17.09 6.25
C TYR A 53 6.85 16.68 6.90
N LYS A 54 6.92 15.45 7.37
CA LYS A 54 8.17 14.84 7.85
C LYS A 54 8.67 13.82 6.85
N THR A 55 9.99 13.75 6.68
CA THR A 55 10.62 12.67 5.92
C THR A 55 11.26 11.69 6.88
N LEU A 56 10.93 10.41 6.74
CA LEU A 56 11.63 9.32 7.41
C LEU A 56 12.52 8.61 6.38
N VAL A 57 13.81 8.51 6.68
CA VAL A 57 14.80 7.76 5.91
C VAL A 57 15.18 6.53 6.70
N VAL A 58 15.15 5.37 6.05
CA VAL A 58 15.59 4.09 6.62
C VAL A 58 16.92 3.71 5.98
N TYR A 59 17.95 3.50 6.78
CA TYR A 59 19.28 3.08 6.34
C TYR A 59 19.49 1.57 6.50
N ASP A 60 20.35 1.02 5.65
CA ASP A 60 20.82 -0.36 5.73
C ASP A 60 21.73 -0.52 6.96
N PRO A 61 21.38 -1.40 7.91
CA PRO A 61 22.18 -1.60 9.11
C PRO A 61 23.49 -2.36 8.85
N TRP A 62 23.58 -3.07 7.72
CA TRP A 62 24.76 -3.86 7.32
C TRP A 62 25.69 -3.09 6.38
N ARG A 63 25.18 -2.05 5.71
CA ARG A 63 25.96 -1.18 4.83
C ARG A 63 25.78 0.28 5.23
N SER A 64 26.82 0.82 5.87
CA SER A 64 26.83 2.20 6.36
C SER A 64 26.31 3.18 5.30
N GLN A 65 25.35 4.00 5.69
CA GLN A 65 24.81 5.11 4.88
C GLN A 65 24.09 4.71 3.58
N THR A 66 23.78 3.43 3.37
CA THR A 66 22.94 3.02 2.23
C THR A 66 21.46 3.23 2.57
N MET A 67 20.72 3.99 1.77
CA MET A 67 19.29 4.22 1.98
C MET A 67 18.47 3.04 1.44
N LEU A 68 17.63 2.45 2.29
CA LEU A 68 16.70 1.38 1.91
C LEU A 68 15.33 1.95 1.50
N ALA A 69 14.84 2.94 2.24
CA ALA A 69 13.52 3.51 2.00
C ALA A 69 13.44 4.98 2.44
N ARG A 70 12.48 5.68 1.84
CA ARG A 70 12.11 7.04 2.20
C ARG A 70 10.58 7.13 2.27
N TYR A 71 10.07 7.62 3.39
CA TYR A 71 8.65 7.86 3.61
C TYR A 71 8.36 9.33 3.80
N TYR A 72 7.22 9.78 3.29
CA TYR A 72 6.69 11.12 3.46
C TYR A 72 5.48 11.02 4.39
N LEU A 73 5.63 11.56 5.59
CA LEU A 73 4.59 11.60 6.62
C LEU A 73 3.89 12.95 6.52
N VAL A 74 2.71 12.93 5.92
CA VAL A 74 1.80 14.08 5.82
C VAL A 74 0.74 13.89 6.91
N GLY A 75 0.65 14.87 7.83
CA GLY A 75 -0.28 14.87 8.96
C GLY A 75 -1.47 15.79 8.73
#